data_AF-A0A7V8K0H3-F1
#
_entry.id   AF-A0A7V8K0H3-F1
#
_cell.length_a   1.000
_cell.length_b   1.000
_cell.length_c   1.000
_cell.angle_alpha   90.00
_cell.angle_beta   90.00
_cell.angle_gamma   90.00
#
_symmetry.space_group_name_H-M   'P 1'
#
loop_
_entity.id
_entity.type
_entity.pdbx_description
1 polymer ?
#
loop_
_entity_poly.entity_id
_entity_poly.type
_entity_poly.pdbx_seq_one_letter_code
_entity_poly.pdbx_strand_id
1 'polypeptide(L)'
;MATPSSPFSLLGDLFNRVGERLQPPPWAVHEIQHRAVLFLNHVLQQEPEAQQRLVRQQGRVVRFQWRFVTMELVATPAGLLDLAPPGSLPELTLSVTDDNPFEIARATLRGDKPSVQIVGDVQLAAEVNWLVDHVRWDVEDDLARVIGDVPAHAIGNAVRRVVGALRQFVGNRAAAGRSGIGSAGAAE
;
A
#
# COMPACT_ATOMS: atom_id res chain seq x y z
N MET A 1 16.60 17.98 30.45
CA MET A 1 15.62 18.64 29.56
C MET A 1 14.73 17.54 28.99
N ALA A 2 13.48 17.43 29.43
CA ALA A 2 12.54 16.44 28.93
C ALA A 2 11.72 17.07 27.80
N THR A 3 11.85 16.56 26.58
CA THR A 3 11.02 16.97 25.44
C THR A 3 9.59 16.46 25.66
N PRO A 4 8.56 17.32 25.57
CA PRO A 4 7.19 16.88 25.71
C PRO A 4 6.81 15.94 24.57
N SER A 5 6.28 14.78 24.92
CA SER A 5 5.76 13.79 23.99
C SER A 5 4.63 14.43 23.17
N SER A 6 4.90 14.69 21.89
CA SER A 6 3.94 15.32 21.00
C SER A 6 2.73 14.39 20.81
N PRO A 7 1.48 14.87 20.92
CA PRO A 7 0.27 14.05 20.71
C PRO A 7 0.21 13.41 19.31
N PHE A 8 1.00 13.90 18.36
CA PHE A 8 1.12 13.34 17.02
C PHE A 8 2.03 12.10 16.93
N SER A 9 3.00 11.92 17.84
CA SER A 9 3.82 10.70 17.86
C SER A 9 3.01 9.49 18.34
N LEU A 10 2.11 9.72 19.31
CA LEU A 10 1.19 8.70 19.82
C LEU A 10 0.24 8.18 18.72
N LEU A 11 -0.19 9.04 17.80
CA LEU A 11 -1.00 8.66 16.63
C LEU A 11 -0.20 7.80 15.64
N GLY A 12 1.06 8.13 15.40
CA GLY A 12 1.96 7.33 14.56
C GLY A 12 2.21 5.93 15.13
N ASP A 13 2.47 5.84 16.43
CA ASP A 13 2.67 4.57 17.13
C ASP A 13 1.40 3.70 17.15
N LEU A 14 0.23 4.32 17.30
CA LEU A 14 -1.07 3.66 17.18
C LEU A 14 -1.29 3.13 15.76
N PHE A 15 -0.99 3.92 14.73
CA PHE A 15 -1.17 3.52 13.33
C PHE A 15 -0.24 2.36 12.96
N ASN A 16 1.01 2.36 13.43
CA ASN A 16 1.93 1.24 13.25
C ASN A 16 1.43 -0.02 13.96
N ARG A 17 1.03 0.08 15.23
CA ARG A 17 0.59 -1.07 16.04
C ARG A 17 -0.77 -1.63 15.61
N VAL A 18 -1.63 -0.80 15.01
CA VAL A 18 -2.91 -1.20 14.40
C VAL A 18 -2.67 -1.77 13.00
N GLY A 19 -1.77 -1.19 12.21
CA GLY A 19 -1.39 -1.67 10.88
C GLY A 19 -0.71 -3.04 10.90
N GLU A 20 0.04 -3.36 11.95
CA GLU A 20 0.61 -4.71 12.16
C GLU A 20 -0.46 -5.76 12.51
N ARG A 21 -1.60 -5.35 13.09
CA ARG A 21 -2.66 -6.27 13.54
C ARG A 21 -3.85 -6.36 12.59
N LEU A 22 -4.05 -5.35 11.75
CA LEU A 22 -5.07 -5.33 10.72
C LEU A 22 -4.45 -5.75 9.40
N GLN A 23 -4.34 -7.06 9.16
CA GLN A 23 -4.13 -7.53 7.79
C GLN A 23 -5.33 -7.08 6.95
N PRO A 24 -5.12 -6.43 5.80
CA PRO A 24 -6.23 -6.10 4.93
C PRO A 24 -6.92 -7.38 4.48
N PRO A 25 -8.25 -7.35 4.36
CA PRO A 25 -8.98 -8.51 3.90
C PRO A 25 -8.56 -8.86 2.46
N PRO A 26 -8.62 -10.14 2.04
CA PRO A 26 -8.12 -10.57 0.74
C PRO A 26 -8.71 -9.78 -0.44
N TRP A 27 -10.01 -9.46 -0.40
CA TRP A 27 -10.67 -8.66 -1.43
C TRP A 27 -10.02 -7.28 -1.60
N ALA A 28 -9.55 -6.65 -0.52
CA ALA A 28 -8.92 -5.34 -0.59
C ALA A 28 -7.53 -5.43 -1.23
N VAL A 29 -6.79 -6.51 -0.94
CA VAL A 29 -5.49 -6.76 -1.58
C VAL A 29 -5.67 -6.97 -3.08
N HIS A 30 -6.63 -7.79 -3.50
CA HIS A 30 -6.93 -8.00 -4.92
C HIS A 30 -7.36 -6.72 -5.62
N GLU A 31 -8.20 -5.91 -4.99
CA GLU A 31 -8.64 -4.62 -5.55
C GLU A 31 -7.46 -3.65 -5.71
N ILE A 32 -6.58 -3.56 -4.71
CA ILE A 32 -5.38 -2.73 -4.77
C ILE A 32 -4.45 -3.19 -5.89
N GLN A 33 -4.21 -4.51 -6.01
CA GLN A 33 -3.40 -5.07 -7.08
C GLN A 33 -3.96 -4.74 -8.47
N HIS A 34 -5.26 -4.96 -8.68
CA HIS A 34 -5.90 -4.70 -9.96
C HIS A 34 -5.84 -3.21 -10.33
N ARG A 35 -6.09 -2.32 -9.35
CA ARG A 35 -5.96 -0.87 -9.54
C ARG A 35 -4.54 -0.43 -9.80
N ALA A 36 -3.56 -1.03 -9.12
CA ALA A 36 -2.16 -0.76 -9.36
C ALA A 36 -1.78 -1.12 -10.80
N VAL A 37 -2.24 -2.27 -11.32
CA VAL A 37 -2.03 -2.64 -12.72
C VAL A 37 -2.68 -1.65 -13.68
N LEU A 38 -3.94 -1.25 -13.45
CA LEU A 38 -4.62 -0.27 -14.29
C LEU A 38 -3.88 1.08 -14.31
N PHE A 39 -3.43 1.54 -13.14
CA PHE A 39 -2.63 2.75 -13.00
C PHE A 39 -1.30 2.64 -13.75
N LEU A 40 -0.52 1.59 -13.49
CA LEU A 40 0.76 1.36 -14.17
C LEU A 40 0.58 1.31 -15.68
N ASN A 41 -0.45 0.62 -16.17
CA ASN A 41 -0.75 0.55 -17.60
C ASN A 41 -1.17 1.88 -18.18
N HIS A 42 -1.93 2.69 -17.44
CA HIS A 42 -2.28 4.04 -17.88
C HIS A 42 -1.03 4.89 -18.08
N VAL A 43 -0.15 4.89 -17.08
CA VAL A 43 1.10 5.63 -17.12
C VAL A 43 2.02 5.11 -18.25
N LEU A 44 2.14 3.79 -18.43
CA LEU A 44 2.92 3.18 -19.51
C LEU A 44 2.39 3.52 -20.90
N GLN A 45 1.07 3.67 -21.07
CA GLN A 45 0.45 4.05 -22.34
C GLN A 45 0.80 5.48 -22.78
N GLN A 46 1.24 6.33 -21.85
CA GLN A 46 1.70 7.68 -22.16
C GLN A 46 3.12 7.68 -22.77
N GLU A 47 3.90 6.60 -22.59
CA GLU A 47 5.32 6.52 -22.95
C GLU A 47 5.59 5.37 -23.94
N PRO A 48 5.60 5.61 -25.27
CA PRO A 48 5.79 4.56 -26.27
C PRO A 48 7.14 3.83 -26.17
N GLU A 49 8.20 4.50 -25.71
CA GLU A 49 9.50 3.84 -25.49
C GLU A 49 9.42 2.83 -24.34
N ALA A 50 8.67 3.15 -23.28
CA ALA A 50 8.42 2.23 -22.17
C ALA A 50 7.73 0.96 -22.67
N GLN A 51 6.72 1.10 -23.52
CA GLN A 51 6.02 -0.05 -24.12
C GLN A 51 6.96 -0.90 -24.98
N GLN A 52 7.79 -0.28 -25.84
CA GLN A 52 8.75 -1.00 -26.68
C GLN A 52 9.77 -1.79 -25.86
N ARG A 53 10.25 -1.22 -24.76
CA ARG A 53 11.14 -1.90 -23.82
C ARG A 53 10.43 -3.08 -23.16
N LEU A 54 9.19 -2.88 -22.72
CA LEU A 54 8.43 -3.92 -22.06
C LEU A 54 8.09 -5.09 -22.99
N VAL A 55 7.84 -4.83 -24.29
CA VAL A 55 7.69 -5.88 -25.31
C VAL A 55 8.93 -6.76 -25.41
N ARG A 56 10.14 -6.19 -25.28
CA ARG A 56 11.40 -6.98 -25.29
C ARG A 56 11.51 -7.89 -24.07
N GLN A 57 10.78 -7.58 -22.99
CA GLN A 57 10.74 -8.35 -21.75
C GLN A 57 9.48 -9.20 -21.64
N GLN A 58 8.76 -9.43 -22.74
CA GLN A 58 7.51 -10.21 -22.76
C GLN A 58 7.66 -11.57 -22.04
N GLY A 59 6.66 -11.88 -21.21
CA GLY A 59 6.57 -13.14 -20.46
C GLY A 59 7.40 -13.17 -19.19
N ARG A 60 8.28 -12.19 -18.97
CA ARG A 60 9.09 -12.10 -17.76
C ARG A 60 8.25 -11.62 -16.58
N VAL A 61 8.52 -12.20 -15.42
CA VAL A 61 7.76 -11.94 -14.20
C VAL A 61 8.59 -11.14 -13.20
N VAL A 62 8.03 -10.02 -12.74
CA VAL A 62 8.59 -9.17 -11.69
C VAL A 62 7.71 -9.29 -10.45
N ARG A 63 8.31 -9.64 -9.32
CA ARG A 63 7.64 -9.62 -8.01
C ARG A 63 7.92 -8.28 -7.33
N PHE A 64 6.86 -7.58 -6.97
CA PHE A 64 6.90 -6.40 -6.11
C PHE A 64 6.44 -6.78 -4.69
N GLN A 65 7.20 -6.38 -3.68
CA GLN A 65 6.92 -6.64 -2.28
C GLN A 65 7.02 -5.36 -1.47
N TRP A 66 5.97 -5.08 -0.70
CA TRP A 66 5.97 -4.01 0.29
C TRP A 66 5.07 -4.39 1.46
N ARG A 67 5.67 -4.53 2.65
CA ARG A 67 5.00 -4.99 3.87
C ARG A 67 4.23 -6.31 3.62
N PHE A 68 2.90 -6.31 3.81
CA PHE A 68 2.03 -7.46 3.55
C PHE A 68 1.53 -7.53 2.10
N VAL A 69 1.83 -6.53 1.26
CA VAL A 69 1.43 -6.49 -0.14
C VAL A 69 2.51 -7.17 -0.98
N THR A 70 2.14 -8.25 -1.65
CA THR A 70 2.97 -8.88 -2.68
C THR A 70 2.18 -8.88 -3.98
N MET A 71 2.82 -8.52 -5.08
CA MET A 71 2.22 -8.51 -6.41
C MET A 71 3.22 -9.11 -7.39
N GLU A 72 2.75 -9.98 -8.27
CA GLU A 72 3.55 -10.54 -9.35
C GLU A 72 3.00 -9.98 -10.66
N LEU A 73 3.87 -9.31 -11.40
CA LEU A 73 3.54 -8.63 -12.65
C LEU A 73 4.24 -9.34 -13.80
N VAL A 74 3.51 -9.57 -14.89
CA VAL A 74 4.05 -10.13 -16.13
C VAL A 74 4.00 -9.08 -17.24
N ALA A 75 5.09 -8.99 -18.00
CA ALA A 75 5.12 -8.17 -19.21
C ALA A 75 4.34 -8.84 -20.34
N THR A 76 3.37 -8.13 -20.89
CA THR A 76 2.48 -8.61 -21.95
C THR A 76 3.06 -8.34 -23.34
N PRO A 77 2.62 -9.07 -24.39
CA PRO A 77 3.02 -8.79 -25.78
C PRO A 77 2.61 -7.40 -26.28
N ALA A 78 1.67 -6.74 -25.60
CA ALA A 78 1.19 -5.41 -25.94
C ALA A 78 2.09 -4.28 -25.38
N GLY A 79 3.16 -4.63 -24.65
CA GLY A 79 3.98 -3.62 -23.96
C GLY A 79 3.30 -3.04 -22.72
N LEU A 80 2.38 -3.80 -22.12
CA LEU A 80 1.69 -3.47 -20.87
C LEU A 80 2.00 -4.52 -19.78
N LEU A 81 1.56 -4.27 -18.56
CA LEU A 81 1.67 -5.19 -17.42
C LEU A 81 0.33 -5.88 -17.15
N ASP A 82 0.40 -7.12 -16.67
CA ASP A 82 -0.74 -7.84 -16.12
C ASP A 82 -0.32 -8.55 -14.82
N LEU A 83 -1.29 -9.03 -14.03
CA LEU A 83 -1.01 -9.91 -12.90
C LEU A 83 -0.53 -11.27 -13.42
N ALA A 84 0.60 -11.74 -12.91
CA ALA A 84 1.12 -13.04 -13.27
C ALA A 84 0.20 -14.17 -12.75
N PRO A 85 0.09 -15.29 -13.48
CA PRO A 85 -0.63 -16.46 -13.01
C PRO A 85 -0.14 -16.95 -11.63
N PRO A 86 -1.01 -17.48 -10.77
CA PRO A 86 -0.59 -18.00 -9.48
C PRO A 86 0.49 -19.08 -9.62
N GLY A 87 1.60 -18.92 -8.89
CA GLY A 87 2.72 -19.87 -8.90
C GLY A 87 3.80 -19.58 -9.96
N SER A 88 3.70 -18.45 -10.67
CA SER A 88 4.78 -17.96 -11.51
C SER A 88 6.08 -17.74 -10.72
N LEU A 89 7.21 -18.10 -11.33
CA LEU A 89 8.53 -17.87 -10.75
C LEU A 89 9.01 -16.46 -11.15
N PRO A 90 9.26 -15.55 -10.21
CA PRO A 90 9.75 -14.23 -10.55
C PRO A 90 11.23 -14.28 -10.93
N GLU A 91 11.59 -13.55 -11.97
CA GLU A 91 12.98 -13.37 -12.41
C GLU A 91 13.62 -12.16 -11.72
N LEU A 92 12.79 -11.22 -11.25
CA LEU A 92 13.21 -10.06 -10.49
C LEU A 92 12.27 -9.88 -9.31
N THR A 93 12.84 -9.62 -8.13
CA THR A 93 12.11 -9.24 -6.93
C THR A 93 12.54 -7.84 -6.51
N LEU A 94 11.56 -6.95 -6.35
CA LEU A 94 11.68 -5.59 -5.87
C LEU A 94 11.03 -5.52 -4.51
N SER A 95 11.81 -5.26 -3.46
CA SER A 95 11.33 -5.18 -2.09
C SER A 95 11.54 -3.76 -1.56
N VAL A 96 10.45 -3.05 -1.30
CA VAL A 96 10.49 -1.72 -0.67
C VAL A 96 10.76 -1.90 0.81
N THR A 97 11.84 -1.31 1.31
CA THR A 97 12.28 -1.46 2.72
C THR A 97 11.67 -0.43 3.66
N ASP A 98 11.09 0.65 3.12
CA ASP A 98 10.47 1.69 3.93
C ASP A 98 9.09 1.24 4.47
N ASP A 99 8.96 1.19 5.79
CA ASP A 99 7.73 0.70 6.43
C ASP A 99 6.62 1.75 6.52
N ASN A 100 6.96 3.05 6.47
CA ASN A 100 5.99 4.11 6.71
C ASN A 100 5.45 4.71 5.40
N PRO A 101 4.16 4.51 5.06
CA PRO A 101 3.57 5.05 3.83
C PRO A 101 3.60 6.59 3.76
N PHE A 102 3.52 7.28 4.90
CA PHE A 102 3.59 8.75 4.92
C PHE A 102 4.99 9.26 4.61
N GLU A 103 6.03 8.55 5.04
CA GLU A 103 7.41 8.94 4.75
C GLU A 103 7.75 8.66 3.28
N ILE A 104 7.26 7.57 2.70
CA ILE A 104 7.36 7.32 1.26
C ILE A 104 6.67 8.45 0.49
N ALA A 105 5.42 8.78 0.82
CA ALA A 105 4.69 9.85 0.14
C ALA A 105 5.42 11.21 0.23
N ARG A 106 5.96 11.55 1.41
CA ARG A 106 6.76 12.77 1.62
C ARG A 106 8.08 12.76 0.87
N ALA A 107 8.76 11.62 0.80
CA ALA A 107 9.98 11.45 0.02
C ALA A 107 9.69 11.65 -1.47
N THR A 108 8.68 10.98 -2.00
CA THR A 108 8.26 11.10 -3.41
C THR A 108 7.88 12.54 -3.77
N LEU A 109 7.15 13.26 -2.91
CA LEU A 109 6.80 14.68 -3.11
C LEU A 109 8.03 15.61 -3.14
N ARG A 110 9.14 15.21 -2.50
CA ARG A 110 10.43 15.93 -2.55
C ARG A 110 11.31 15.49 -3.73
N GLY A 111 10.85 14.52 -4.52
CA GLY A 111 11.62 13.91 -5.61
C GLY A 111 12.59 12.83 -5.15
N ASP A 112 12.56 12.44 -3.87
CA ASP A 112 13.37 11.33 -3.34
C ASP A 112 12.72 9.99 -3.70
N LYS A 113 13.55 9.01 -4.08
CA LYS A 113 13.09 7.64 -4.35
C LYS A 113 13.04 6.82 -3.07
N PRO A 114 12.02 5.98 -2.87
CA PRO A 114 11.98 5.05 -1.74
C PRO A 114 13.14 4.06 -1.82
N SER A 115 13.57 3.54 -0.68
CA SER A 115 14.64 2.54 -0.63
C SER A 115 14.10 1.18 -1.10
N VAL A 116 14.70 0.64 -2.16
CA VAL A 116 14.28 -0.60 -2.80
C VAL A 116 15.46 -1.58 -2.85
N GLN A 117 15.25 -2.77 -2.29
CA GLN A 117 16.13 -3.91 -2.47
C GLN A 117 15.75 -4.64 -3.77
N ILE A 118 16.73 -4.86 -4.63
CA ILE A 118 16.55 -5.54 -5.92
C ILE A 118 17.29 -6.87 -5.88
N VAL A 119 16.60 -7.96 -6.17
CA VAL A 119 17.17 -9.32 -6.20
C VAL A 119 16.72 -10.02 -7.48
N GLY A 120 17.66 -10.58 -8.24
CA GLY A 120 17.36 -11.34 -9.46
C GLY A 120 18.09 -10.80 -10.67
N ASP A 121 17.41 -10.81 -11.82
CA ASP A 121 18.00 -10.49 -13.11
C ASP A 121 18.38 -9.01 -13.27
N VAL A 122 19.65 -8.77 -13.63
CA VAL A 122 20.22 -7.43 -13.75
C VAL A 122 19.66 -6.65 -14.95
N GLN A 123 19.34 -7.34 -16.06
CA GLN A 123 18.78 -6.67 -17.23
C GLN A 123 17.36 -6.18 -16.95
N LEU A 124 16.53 -7.00 -16.27
CA LEU A 124 15.19 -6.60 -15.86
C LEU A 124 15.24 -5.47 -14.84
N ALA A 125 16.20 -5.51 -13.91
CA ALA A 125 16.44 -4.42 -12.97
C ALA A 125 16.77 -3.11 -13.68
N ALA A 126 17.58 -3.16 -14.74
CA ALA A 126 17.94 -1.97 -15.52
C ALA A 126 16.73 -1.39 -16.27
N GLU A 127 15.87 -2.23 -16.86
CA GLU A 127 14.63 -1.76 -17.50
C GLU A 127 13.68 -1.13 -16.48
N VAL A 128 13.51 -1.74 -15.30
CA VAL A 128 12.70 -1.17 -14.21
C VAL A 128 13.25 0.18 -13.77
N ASN A 129 14.57 0.30 -13.58
CA ASN A 129 15.17 1.57 -13.20
C ASN A 129 14.95 2.64 -14.29
N TRP A 130 15.11 2.27 -15.56
CA TRP A 130 14.82 3.17 -16.68
C TRP A 130 13.36 3.64 -16.65
N LEU A 131 12.40 2.73 -16.44
CA LEU A 131 10.99 3.07 -16.32
C LEU A 131 10.77 4.08 -15.19
N VAL A 132 11.33 3.83 -14.00
CA VAL A 132 11.22 4.76 -12.86
C VAL A 132 11.82 6.14 -13.15
N ASP A 133 12.90 6.21 -13.94
CA ASP A 133 13.59 7.45 -14.27
C ASP A 133 12.90 8.28 -15.36
N HIS A 134 12.25 7.62 -16.32
CA HIS A 134 11.79 8.27 -17.56
C HIS A 134 10.27 8.38 -17.64
N VAL A 135 9.55 7.49 -16.97
CA VAL A 135 8.09 7.47 -17.02
C VAL A 135 7.55 8.57 -16.12
N ARG A 136 6.93 9.58 -16.74
CA ARG A 136 6.29 10.69 -16.03
C ARG A 136 4.82 10.35 -15.79
N TRP A 137 4.35 10.60 -14.57
CA TRP A 137 2.95 10.44 -14.19
C TRP A 137 2.49 11.72 -13.49
N ASP A 138 1.23 12.10 -13.71
CA ASP A 138 0.62 13.23 -13.02
C ASP A 138 -0.12 12.69 -11.80
N VAL A 139 0.42 13.00 -10.62
CA VAL A 139 -0.10 12.47 -9.36
C VAL A 139 -1.56 12.81 -9.15
N GLU A 140 -2.01 14.01 -9.56
CA GLU A 140 -3.34 14.48 -9.24
C GLU A 140 -4.39 13.81 -10.15
N ASP A 141 -4.16 13.84 -11.46
CA ASP A 141 -5.09 13.28 -12.45
C ASP A 141 -5.14 11.74 -12.37
N ASP A 142 -3.98 11.09 -12.27
CA ASP A 142 -3.91 9.63 -12.29
C ASP A 142 -4.45 9.02 -10.99
N LEU A 143 -4.15 9.63 -9.83
CA LEU A 143 -4.65 9.15 -8.54
C LEU A 143 -6.16 9.43 -8.37
N ALA A 144 -6.66 10.57 -8.86
CA ALA A 144 -8.08 10.88 -8.82
C ALA A 144 -8.90 9.83 -9.59
N ARG A 145 -8.38 9.32 -10.69
CA ARG A 145 -8.99 8.24 -11.47
C ARG A 145 -8.98 6.92 -10.71
N VAL A 146 -7.82 6.57 -10.14
CA VAL A 146 -7.65 5.34 -9.35
C VAL A 146 -8.50 5.35 -8.08
N ILE A 147 -8.70 6.49 -7.43
CA ILE A 147 -9.56 6.63 -6.25
C ILE A 147 -11.05 6.74 -6.66
N GLY A 148 -11.34 7.41 -7.78
CA GLY A 148 -12.70 7.60 -8.30
C GLY A 148 -13.40 6.31 -8.70
N ASP A 149 -12.65 5.31 -9.16
CA ASP A 149 -13.22 4.03 -9.58
C ASP A 149 -13.56 3.08 -8.40
N VAL A 150 -13.33 3.47 -7.12
CA VAL A 150 -13.48 2.56 -5.97
C VAL A 150 -14.96 2.19 -5.76
N PRO A 151 -15.32 0.89 -5.63
CA PRO A 151 -16.69 0.49 -5.36
C PRO A 151 -17.20 1.20 -4.10
N ALA A 152 -18.26 2.01 -4.23
CA ALA A 152 -18.82 2.78 -3.14
C ALA A 152 -19.17 1.90 -1.92
N HIS A 153 -19.57 0.65 -2.17
CA HIS A 153 -19.86 -0.34 -1.13
C HIS A 153 -18.62 -0.84 -0.39
N ALA A 154 -17.46 -0.94 -1.04
CA ALA A 154 -16.21 -1.33 -0.40
C ALA A 154 -15.75 -0.26 0.61
N ILE A 155 -15.78 1.01 0.20
CA ILE A 155 -15.52 2.16 1.09
C ILE A 155 -16.54 2.18 2.22
N GLY A 156 -17.83 2.09 1.91
CA GLY A 156 -18.89 2.12 2.93
C GLY A 156 -18.75 1.00 3.97
N ASN A 157 -18.27 -0.18 3.58
CA ASN A 157 -18.03 -1.29 4.50
C ASN A 157 -16.76 -1.09 5.33
N ALA A 158 -15.68 -0.54 4.74
CA ALA A 158 -14.47 -0.18 5.48
C ALA A 158 -14.76 0.90 6.54
N VAL A 159 -15.45 1.97 6.16
CA VAL A 159 -15.85 3.06 7.07
C VAL A 159 -16.73 2.52 8.20
N ARG A 160 -17.72 1.68 7.89
CA ARG A 160 -18.59 1.07 8.92
C ARG A 160 -17.81 0.20 9.91
N ARG A 161 -16.81 -0.55 9.45
CA ARG A 161 -15.94 -1.35 10.35
C ARG A 161 -15.08 -0.48 11.26
N VAL A 162 -14.47 0.58 10.72
CA VAL A 162 -13.69 1.55 11.52
C VAL A 162 -14.57 2.24 12.56
N VAL A 163 -15.74 2.74 12.15
CA VAL A 163 -16.71 3.36 13.07
C VAL A 163 -17.20 2.37 14.13
N GLY A 164 -17.45 1.12 13.75
CA GLY A 164 -17.83 0.05 14.67
C GLY A 164 -16.75 -0.25 15.72
N ALA A 165 -15.49 -0.37 15.30
CA ALA A 165 -14.35 -0.60 16.19
C ALA A 165 -14.13 0.59 17.14
N LEU A 166 -14.24 1.83 16.65
CA LEU A 166 -14.16 3.04 17.47
C LEU A 166 -15.29 3.09 18.51
N ARG A 167 -16.52 2.77 18.12
CA ARG A 167 -17.68 2.70 19.05
C ARG A 167 -17.50 1.63 20.12
N GLN A 168 -17.00 0.44 19.77
CA GLN A 168 -16.70 -0.62 20.73
C GLN A 168 -15.61 -0.21 21.72
N PHE A 169 -14.58 0.49 21.26
CA PHE A 169 -13.50 0.97 22.14
C PHE A 169 -13.98 2.02 23.15
N VAL A 170 -14.81 2.97 22.71
CA VAL A 170 -15.44 3.98 23.59
C VAL A 170 -16.46 3.32 24.53
N GLY A 171 -17.24 2.35 24.04
CA GLY A 171 -18.20 1.58 24.83
C GLY A 171 -17.55 0.74 25.93
N ASN A 172 -16.43 0.06 25.64
CA ASN A 172 -15.66 -0.70 26.63
C ASN A 172 -15.04 0.22 27.70
N ARG A 173 -14.61 1.43 27.36
CA ARG A 173 -14.15 2.43 28.34
C ARG A 173 -15.29 2.89 29.26
N ALA A 174 -16.49 3.08 28.73
CA ALA A 174 -17.67 3.47 29.51
C ALA A 174 -18.23 2.33 30.40
N ALA A 175 -17.97 1.07 30.05
CA ALA A 175 -18.30 -0.10 30.88
C ALA A 175 -17.25 -0.32 32.00
N ALA A 176 -15.96 -0.14 31.69
CA ALA A 176 -14.87 -0.22 32.67
C ALA A 176 -14.97 0.86 33.76
N GLY A 177 -15.45 2.07 33.42
CA GLY A 177 -15.69 3.14 34.39
C GLY A 177 -16.89 2.93 35.33
N ARG A 178 -17.83 2.04 34.98
CA ARG A 178 -19.03 1.75 35.81
C ARG A 178 -18.86 0.61 36.80
N SER A 179 -17.83 -0.22 36.63
CA SER A 179 -17.53 -1.32 37.57
C SER A 179 -16.69 -0.89 38.79
N GLY A 180 -16.22 0.37 38.82
CA GLY A 180 -15.36 0.89 39.89
C GLY A 180 -16.06 1.68 41.01
N ILE A 181 -17.39 1.89 40.95
CA ILE A 181 -18.12 2.76 41.92
C ILE A 181 -19.00 1.95 42.90
N GLY A 182 -18.98 0.61 42.84
CA GLY A 182 -19.91 -0.26 43.58
C GLY A 182 -19.33 -1.17 44.67
N SER A 183 -18.28 -0.76 45.42
CA SER A 183 -17.81 -1.58 46.57
C SER A 183 -17.12 -0.78 47.68
N ALA A 184 -17.76 0.27 48.19
CA ALA A 184 -17.36 0.88 49.47
C ALA A 184 -18.58 1.34 50.26
N GLY A 185 -19.04 0.51 51.21
CA GLY A 185 -20.05 0.92 52.18
C GLY A 185 -20.94 -0.20 52.72
N ALA A 186 -20.38 -1.22 53.40
CA ALA A 186 -21.11 -2.10 54.32
C ALA A 186 -20.13 -2.81 55.27
N ALA A 187 -19.73 -2.09 56.32
CA ALA A 187 -19.12 -2.53 57.58
C ALA A 187 -18.70 -1.21 58.27
N GLU A 188 -19.08 -0.86 59.48
CA GLU A 188 -19.79 -1.48 60.59
C GLU A 188 -20.39 -0.32 61.41
#